data_AF-A0A949XE48-F1
#
_entry.id   AF-A0A949XE48-F1
#
_cell.length_a   1.000
_cell.length_b   1.000
_cell.length_c   1.000
_cell.angle_alpha   90.00
_cell.angle_beta   90.00
_cell.angle_gamma   90.00
#
_symmetry.space_group_name_H-M   'P 1'
#
loop_
_entity.id
_entity.type
_entity.pdbx_description
1 polymer ?
#
loop_
_entity_poly.entity_id
_entity_poly.type
_entity_poly.pdbx_seq_one_letter_code
_entity_poly.pdbx_strand_id
1 'polypeptide(L)' 'MTTLLLHRIDPTRNIRRFHLLDVQPDLFGQWSFIHEWGCIGQPE' A
#
# COMPACT_ATOMS: atom_id res chain seq x y z
N MET A 1 -5.21 3.43 -14.44
CA MET A 1 -4.24 3.22 -13.35
C MET A 1 -5.00 3.48 -12.08
N THR A 2 -5.10 2.49 -11.21
CA THR A 2 -5.94 2.55 -10.01
C THR A 2 -5.06 2.25 -8.81
N THR A 3 -4.79 3.28 -8.04
CA THR A 3 -4.03 3.18 -6.80
C THR A 3 -4.99 3.25 -5.63
N LEU A 4 -4.92 2.27 -4.72
CA LEU A 4 -5.74 2.18 -3.52
C LEU A 4 -4.85 2.26 -2.30
N LEU A 5 -5.12 3.26 -1.45
CA LEU A 5 -4.48 3.41 -0.14
C LEU A 5 -5.44 2.91 0.94
N LEU A 6 -5.01 1.88 1.67
CA LEU A 6 -5.76 1.29 2.78
C LEU A 6 -5.04 1.59 4.09
N HIS A 7 -5.79 2.07 5.08
CA HIS A 7 -5.29 2.28 6.43
C HIS A 7 -5.87 1.25 7.38
N ARG A 8 -5.00 0.63 8.18
CA ARG A 8 -5.39 -0.22 9.29
C ARG A 8 -4.93 0.43 10.60
N ILE A 9 -5.88 0.96 11.35
CA ILE A 9 -5.65 1.62 12.63
C ILE A 9 -6.48 0.90 13.69
N ASP A 10 -5.80 0.24 14.62
CA ASP A 10 -6.40 -0.39 15.80
C ASP A 10 -5.56 -0.03 17.03
N PRO A 11 -5.98 0.97 17.82
CA PRO A 11 -5.23 1.44 18.98
C PRO A 11 -5.20 0.42 20.12
N THR A 12 -6.21 -0.46 20.22
CA THR A 12 -6.27 -1.49 21.27
C THR A 12 -5.19 -2.56 21.10
N ARG A 13 -4.66 -2.69 19.89
CA ARG A 13 -3.62 -3.65 19.50
C ARG A 13 -2.30 -3.00 19.11
N ASN A 14 -2.14 -1.68 19.32
CA ASN A 14 -0.98 -0.90 18.86
C ASN A 14 -0.70 -1.10 17.35
N ILE A 15 -1.75 -1.22 16.54
CA ILE A 15 -1.63 -1.39 15.08
C ILE A 15 -1.88 -0.04 14.41
N ARG A 16 -0.92 0.41 13.61
CA ARG A 16 -1.06 1.59 12.77
C ARG A 16 -0.27 1.42 11.47
N ARG A 17 -0.90 0.86 10.45
CA ARG A 17 -0.26 0.46 9.19
C ARG A 17 -0.98 1.03 7.97
N PHE A 18 -0.24 1.22 6.88
CA PHE A 18 -0.79 1.49 5.56
C PHE A 18 -0.45 0.35 4.60
N HIS A 19 -1.30 0.21 3.58
CA HIS A 19 -1.05 -0.61 2.40
C HIS A 19 -1.38 0.21 1.16
N LEU A 20 -0.42 0.34 0.25
CA LEU A 20 -0.62 0.92 -1.07
C LEU A 20 -0.68 -0.23 -2.07
N LEU A 21 -1.78 -0.30 -2.79
CA LEU A 21 -2.04 -1.31 -3.81
C LEU A 21 -2.18 -0.59 -5.14
N ASP A 22 -1.35 -0.93 -6.11
CA ASP A 22 -1.41 -0.34 -7.44
C ASP A 22 -1.37 -1.41 -8.53
N VAL A 23 -2.24 -1.25 -9.52
CA VAL A 23 -2.27 -2.11 -10.71
C VAL A 23 -1.96 -1.24 -11.92
N GLN A 24 -0.81 -1.50 -12.54
CA GLN A 24 -0.34 -0.73 -13.68
C GLN A 24 0.18 -1.63 -14.81
N PRO A 25 0.06 -1.20 -16.07
CA PRO A 25 0.75 -1.86 -17.17
C PRO A 25 2.26 -1.80 -16.98
N ASP A 26 2.96 -2.86 -17.38
CA ASP A 26 4.42 -2.87 -17.44
C ASP A 26 4.95 -2.54 -18.84
N LEU A 27 6.28 -2.48 -18.97
CA LEU A 27 6.97 -2.14 -20.22
C LEU A 27 6.79 -3.18 -21.34
N PHE A 28 6.27 -4.36 -21.03
CA PHE A 28 6.07 -5.48 -21.95
C PHE A 28 4.60 -5.71 -22.29
N GLY A 29 3.73 -4.77 -21.94
CA GLY A 29 2.29 -4.84 -22.19
C GLY A 29 1.56 -5.86 -21.32
N GLN A 30 2.19 -6.33 -20.24
CA GLN A 30 1.53 -7.12 -19.20
C GLN A 30 1.06 -6.22 -18.06
N TRP A 31 0.43 -6.81 -17.05
CA TRP A 31 0.00 -6.11 -15.85
C TRP A 31 0.91 -6.43 -14.67
N SER A 32 1.35 -5.38 -13.99
CA SER A 32 2.09 -5.46 -12.73
C SER A 32 1.20 -5.06 -11.57
N PHE A 33 1.37 -5.77 -10.45
CA PHE A 33 0.77 -5.44 -9.17
C PHE A 33 1.86 -4.98 -8.21
N ILE A 34 1.73 -3.77 -7.70
CA ILE A 34 2.64 -3.17 -6.73
C ILE A 34 1.94 -3.16 -5.38
N HIS A 35 2.60 -3.72 -4.37
CA HIS A 35 2.16 -3.70 -2.98
C HIS A 35 3.23 -3.10 -2.09
N GLU A 36 2.96 -1.91 -1.59
CA GLU A 36 3.79 -1.28 -0.56
C GLU A 36 3.06 -1.32 0.78
N TRP A 37 3.82 -1.40 1.84
CA TRP A 37 3.30 -1.37 3.21
C TRP A 37 4.20 -0.51 4.08
N GLY A 38 3.68 -0.09 5.22
CA GLY A 38 4.48 0.61 6.22
C GLY A 38 3.72 0.89 7.50
N CYS A 39 4.44 1.39 8.49
CA CYS A 39 3.86 1.97 9.70
C CYS A 39 3.53 3.43 9.44
N ILE A 40 2.33 3.87 9.84
CA ILE A 40 1.94 5.27 9.68
C ILE A 40 2.67 6.10 10.75
N GLY A 41 3.48 7.06 10.32
CA GLY A 41 4.18 8.01 11.20
C GLY A 41 5.60 7.63 11.61
N GLN A 42 6.20 6.58 11.02
CA GLN A 42 7.65 6.42 11.05
C GLN A 42 8.29 7.32 9.98
N PRO A 43 9.40 8.02 10.28
CA PRO A 43 10.17 8.71 9.25
C PRO A 43 10.74 7.70 8.24
N GLU A 44 10.77 8.09 6.97
CA GLU A 44 11.43 7.36 5.88
C GLU A 44 12.95 7.29 6.07
#